data_AF-A0AAV1TH44-F1
#
_entry.id   AF-A0AAV1TH44-F1
#
_cell.length_a   1.000
_cell.length_b   1.000
_cell.length_c   1.000
_cell.angle_alpha   90.00
_cell.angle_beta   90.00
_cell.angle_gamma   90.00
#
_symmetry.space_group_name_H-M   'P 1'
#
loop_
_entity.id
_entity.type
_entity.pdbx_description
1 polymer ?
#
loop_
_entity_poly.entity_id
_entity_poly.type
_entity_poly.pdbx_seq_one_letter_code
_entity_poly.pdbx_strand_id
1 'polypeptide(L)'
;MVSYAMSNLRVKASEWAYSALMASADAFPSWTIFKTKIRAMYQPPNNEVLLQARFFGARQAKRSLQEYVQEMRSLSASITMGPILKHIKVPTFMHGLRHGPSRQALFRKVPKTMEKAIDIAMVEEKSYNSASATA
;
A
#
# COMPACT_ATOMS: atom_id res chain seq x y z
N MET A 1 -21.88 -2.03 -11.36
CA MET A 1 -20.64 -2.10 -10.55
C MET A 1 -20.69 -3.21 -9.51
N VAL A 2 -21.71 -3.26 -8.63
CA VAL A 2 -21.84 -4.33 -7.62
C VAL A 2 -21.99 -5.72 -8.26
N SER A 3 -22.90 -5.88 -9.23
CA SER A 3 -23.12 -7.14 -9.97
C SER A 3 -21.84 -7.68 -10.64
N TYR A 4 -21.05 -6.80 -11.25
CA TYR A 4 -19.75 -7.16 -11.84
C TYR A 4 -18.72 -7.58 -10.79
N ALA A 5 -18.63 -6.87 -9.65
CA ALA A 5 -17.73 -7.30 -8.58
C ALA A 5 -18.15 -8.66 -8.00
N MET A 6 -19.46 -8.90 -7.88
CA MET A 6 -20.02 -10.17 -7.41
C MET A 6 -19.70 -11.34 -8.36
N SER A 7 -19.74 -11.14 -9.68
CA SER A 7 -19.38 -12.20 -10.64
C SER A 7 -17.92 -12.62 -10.57
N ASN A 8 -17.07 -11.80 -9.94
CA ASN A 8 -15.66 -12.11 -9.67
C ASN A 8 -15.43 -12.76 -8.29
N LEU A 9 -16.45 -12.85 -7.43
CA LEU A 9 -16.34 -13.58 -6.17
C LEU A 9 -16.27 -15.09 -6.42
N ARG A 10 -15.61 -15.80 -5.52
CA ARG A 10 -15.41 -17.25 -5.61
C ARG A 10 -15.66 -17.91 -4.26
N VAL A 11 -16.13 -19.16 -4.29
CA VAL A 11 -16.30 -20.04 -3.12
C VAL A 11 -17.11 -19.34 -2.02
N LYS A 12 -16.55 -19.20 -0.82
CA LYS A 12 -17.21 -18.66 0.36
C LYS A 12 -17.69 -17.21 0.17
N ALA A 13 -16.97 -16.41 -0.62
CA ALA A 13 -17.33 -15.03 -0.90
C ALA A 13 -18.56 -14.92 -1.81
N SER A 14 -18.68 -15.82 -2.79
CA SER A 14 -19.88 -15.89 -3.62
C SER A 14 -21.09 -16.40 -2.82
N GLU A 15 -20.93 -17.46 -2.03
CA GLU A 15 -22.01 -18.02 -1.20
C GLU A 15 -22.59 -16.97 -0.25
N TRP A 16 -21.73 -16.27 0.50
CA TRP A 16 -22.14 -15.17 1.36
C TRP A 16 -22.93 -14.09 0.62
N ALA A 17 -22.45 -13.65 -0.55
CA ALA A 17 -23.09 -12.59 -1.31
C ALA A 17 -24.48 -13.01 -1.83
N TYR A 18 -24.62 -14.25 -2.27
CA TYR A 18 -25.92 -14.80 -2.68
C TYR A 18 -26.87 -15.00 -1.50
N SER A 19 -26.40 -15.54 -0.37
CA SER A 19 -27.22 -15.65 0.84
C SER A 19 -27.73 -14.29 1.32
N ALA A 20 -26.90 -13.25 1.25
CA ALA A 20 -27.32 -11.89 1.59
C ALA A 20 -28.44 -11.38 0.66
N LEU A 21 -28.35 -11.64 -0.65
CA LEU A 21 -29.39 -11.26 -1.62
C LEU A 21 -30.69 -12.07 -1.47
N MET A 22 -30.59 -13.35 -1.07
CA MET A 22 -31.77 -14.17 -0.77
C MET A 22 -32.53 -13.67 0.46
N ALA A 23 -31.81 -13.16 1.46
CA ALA A 23 -32.42 -12.57 2.65
C ALA A 23 -33.04 -11.19 2.38
N SER A 24 -32.48 -10.41 1.45
CA SER A 24 -32.99 -9.10 1.06
C SER A 24 -32.54 -8.74 -0.35
N ALA A 25 -33.51 -8.45 -1.23
CA ALA A 25 -33.23 -7.99 -2.59
C ALA A 25 -32.36 -6.72 -2.62
N ASP A 26 -32.48 -5.88 -1.58
CA ASP A 26 -31.72 -4.64 -1.40
C ASP A 26 -30.48 -4.83 -0.51
N ALA A 27 -29.90 -6.03 -0.44
CA ALA A 27 -28.73 -6.28 0.42
C ALA A 27 -27.52 -5.40 0.06
N PHE A 28 -27.38 -4.99 -1.20
CA PHE A 28 -26.26 -4.19 -1.71
C PHE A 28 -26.74 -3.02 -2.60
N PRO A 29 -27.41 -2.00 -2.03
CA PRO A 29 -28.07 -0.94 -2.81
C PRO A 29 -27.05 0.03 -3.43
N SER A 30 -25.79 0.00 -2.99
CA SER A 30 -24.72 0.81 -3.57
C SER A 30 -23.36 0.14 -3.44
N TRP A 31 -22.40 0.61 -4.25
CA TRP A 31 -21.01 0.16 -4.19
C TRP A 31 -20.37 0.40 -2.82
N THR A 32 -20.71 1.51 -2.16
CA THR A 32 -20.21 1.82 -0.82
C THR A 32 -20.69 0.80 0.19
N ILE A 33 -21.98 0.45 0.17
CA ILE A 33 -22.54 -0.57 1.08
C ILE A 33 -21.93 -1.95 0.81
N PHE A 34 -21.79 -2.34 -0.47
CA PHE A 34 -21.12 -3.60 -0.82
C PHE A 34 -19.68 -3.66 -0.27
N LYS A 35 -18.88 -2.61 -0.49
CA LYS A 35 -17.51 -2.51 0.05
C LYS A 35 -17.47 -2.59 1.58
N THR A 36 -18.38 -1.90 2.26
CA THR A 36 -18.44 -1.91 3.73
C THR A 36 -18.79 -3.32 4.24
N LYS A 37 -19.81 -3.96 3.67
CA LYS A 37 -20.24 -5.30 4.09
C LYS A 37 -19.19 -6.37 3.82
N ILE A 38 -18.57 -6.36 2.63
CA ILE A 38 -17.55 -7.37 2.29
C ILE A 38 -16.28 -7.19 3.15
N ARG A 39 -15.90 -5.95 3.47
CA ARG A 39 -14.81 -5.69 4.42
C ARG A 39 -15.18 -6.18 5.81
N ALA A 40 -16.37 -5.86 6.31
CA ALA A 40 -16.80 -6.32 7.63
C ALA A 40 -16.80 -7.86 7.76
N MET A 41 -17.12 -8.57 6.67
CA MET A 41 -17.18 -10.03 6.66
C MET A 41 -15.80 -10.71 6.54
N TYR A 42 -14.89 -10.16 5.71
CA TYR A 42 -13.65 -10.86 5.33
C TYR A 42 -12.36 -10.18 5.83
N GLN A 43 -12.43 -8.94 6.32
CA GLN A 43 -11.28 -8.25 6.86
C GLN A 43 -11.00 -8.75 8.28
N PRO A 44 -9.76 -9.12 8.62
CA PRO A 44 -9.45 -9.54 9.97
C PRO A 44 -9.63 -8.36 10.95
N PRO A 45 -10.05 -8.61 12.21
CA PRO A 45 -10.28 -7.55 13.21
C PRO A 45 -9.08 -6.64 13.45
N ASN A 46 -7.87 -7.16 13.26
CA ASN A 46 -6.60 -6.45 13.45
C ASN A 46 -5.97 -5.96 12.12
N ASN A 47 -6.71 -5.90 11.01
CA ASN A 47 -6.15 -5.57 9.70
C ASN A 47 -5.36 -4.25 9.67
N GLU A 48 -5.86 -3.19 10.32
CA GLU A 48 -5.15 -1.90 10.39
C GLU A 48 -3.79 -2.05 11.10
N VAL A 49 -3.75 -2.80 12.21
CA VAL A 49 -2.49 -3.09 12.93
C VAL A 49 -1.54 -3.90 12.05
N LEU A 50 -2.05 -4.89 11.31
CA LEU A 50 -1.25 -5.68 10.37
C LEU A 50 -0.67 -4.83 9.24
N LEU A 51 -1.45 -3.91 8.68
CA LEU A 51 -1.00 -3.01 7.63
C LEU A 51 0.06 -2.03 8.13
N GLN A 52 -0.13 -1.47 9.33
CA GLN A 52 0.87 -0.62 9.99
C GLN A 52 2.16 -1.40 10.27
N ALA A 53 2.06 -2.61 10.83
CA ALA A 53 3.22 -3.47 11.08
C ALA A 53 3.97 -3.80 9.78
N ARG A 54 3.25 -4.10 8.69
CA ARG A 54 3.85 -4.29 7.36
C ARG A 54 4.53 -3.01 6.86
N PHE A 55 3.92 -1.85 7.02
CA PHE A 55 4.52 -0.57 6.63
C PHE A 55 5.83 -0.31 7.39
N PHE A 56 5.87 -0.53 8.70
CA PHE A 56 7.07 -0.38 9.51
C PHE A 56 8.13 -1.45 9.24
N GLY A 57 7.70 -2.67 8.88
CA GLY A 57 8.56 -3.80 8.56
C GLY A 57 9.06 -3.82 7.12
N ALA A 58 8.49 -3.04 6.21
CA ALA A 58 8.85 -3.06 4.79
C ALA A 58 10.33 -2.67 4.58
N ARG A 59 11.05 -3.48 3.81
CA ARG A 59 12.46 -3.28 3.47
C ARG A 59 12.68 -3.50 1.98
N GLN A 60 13.39 -2.60 1.29
CA GLN A 60 13.74 -2.77 -0.12
C GLN A 60 14.50 -4.08 -0.35
N ALA A 61 15.45 -4.41 0.52
CA ALA A 61 16.26 -5.63 0.43
C ALA A 61 16.86 -5.81 -0.98
N LYS A 62 16.57 -6.93 -1.65
CA LYS A 62 17.02 -7.25 -3.01
C LYS A 62 16.09 -6.73 -4.12
N ARG A 63 14.93 -6.17 -3.76
CA ARG A 63 13.91 -5.69 -4.72
C ARG A 63 14.36 -4.40 -5.40
N SER A 64 13.79 -4.12 -6.57
CA SER A 64 13.96 -2.82 -7.21
C SER A 64 13.40 -1.70 -6.33
N LEU A 65 13.91 -0.48 -6.49
CA LEU A 65 13.35 0.67 -5.77
C LEU A 65 11.88 0.89 -6.14
N GLN A 66 11.51 0.65 -7.40
CA GLN A 66 10.15 0.83 -7.88
C GLN A 66 9.16 -0.13 -7.20
N GLU A 67 9.51 -1.41 -7.04
CA GLU A 67 8.67 -2.37 -6.31
C GLU A 67 8.51 -1.97 -4.84
N TYR A 68 9.59 -1.56 -4.18
CA TYR A 68 9.54 -1.10 -2.79
C TYR A 68 8.67 0.17 -2.64
N VAL A 69 8.84 1.14 -3.54
CA VAL A 69 8.03 2.37 -3.57
C VAL A 69 6.55 2.03 -3.76
N GLN A 70 6.23 1.10 -4.66
CA GLN A 70 4.86 0.72 -4.94
C GLN A 70 4.21 0.02 -3.73
N GLU A 71 4.93 -0.88 -3.06
CA GLU A 71 4.47 -1.49 -1.80
C GLU A 71 4.22 -0.41 -0.74
N MET A 72 5.18 0.48 -0.53
CA MET A 72 5.10 1.52 0.49
C MET A 72 3.92 2.49 0.25
N ARG A 73 3.65 2.86 -1.01
CA ARG A 73 2.46 3.65 -1.39
C ARG A 73 1.17 2.87 -1.14
N SER A 74 1.12 1.60 -1.56
CA SER A 74 -0.04 0.72 -1.39
C SER A 74 -0.41 0.54 0.09
N LEU A 75 0.58 0.26 0.94
CA LEU A 75 0.40 0.16 2.39
C LEU A 75 -0.09 1.49 2.98
N SER A 76 0.53 2.61 2.61
CA SER A 76 0.08 3.92 3.07
C SER A 76 -1.34 4.28 2.64
N ALA A 77 -1.80 3.81 1.48
CA ALA A 77 -3.16 4.07 0.99
C ALA A 77 -4.21 3.13 1.61
N SER A 78 -3.78 1.92 2.01
CA SER A 78 -4.65 0.91 2.60
C SER A 78 -4.97 1.17 4.08
N ILE A 79 -4.09 1.90 4.78
CA ILE A 79 -4.28 2.32 6.17
C ILE A 79 -5.21 3.54 6.21
N THR A 80 -6.43 3.37 6.72
CA THR A 80 -7.50 4.39 6.63
C THR A 80 -7.96 4.92 7.97
N MET A 81 -8.13 4.05 8.97
CA MET A 81 -8.70 4.42 10.28
C MET A 81 -7.64 4.91 11.27
N GLY A 82 -6.37 4.54 11.08
CA GLY A 82 -5.24 5.05 11.86
C GLY A 82 -4.08 5.50 10.96
N PRO A 83 -4.23 6.60 10.20
CA PRO A 83 -3.20 7.04 9.26
C PRO A 83 -1.86 7.29 9.96
N ILE A 84 -0.78 6.75 9.41
CA ILE A 84 0.56 6.97 9.93
C ILE A 84 0.91 8.46 9.83
N LEU A 85 1.46 9.03 10.90
CA LEU A 85 1.85 10.43 10.95
C LEU A 85 2.90 10.74 9.87
N LYS A 86 2.77 11.90 9.20
CA LYS A 86 3.64 12.30 8.09
C LYS A 86 5.13 12.26 8.46
N HIS A 87 5.46 12.72 9.67
CA HIS A 87 6.83 12.75 10.18
C HIS A 87 7.39 11.35 10.52
N ILE A 88 6.55 10.32 10.62
CA ILE A 88 6.95 8.93 10.82
C ILE A 88 7.17 8.23 9.47
N LYS A 89 6.33 8.53 8.46
CA LYS A 89 6.42 7.91 7.13
C LYS A 89 7.79 8.07 6.46
N VAL A 90 8.38 9.27 6.55
CA VAL A 90 9.67 9.56 5.91
C VAL A 90 10.82 8.74 6.53
N PRO A 91 11.05 8.79 7.86
CA PRO A 91 12.04 7.93 8.50
C PRO A 91 11.83 6.44 8.23
N THR A 92 10.58 5.95 8.25
CA THR A 92 10.29 4.55 7.95
C THR A 92 10.69 4.18 6.52
N PHE A 93 10.33 4.99 5.53
CA PHE A 93 10.73 4.79 4.14
C PHE A 93 12.27 4.83 3.99
N MET A 94 12.92 5.84 4.55
CA MET A 94 14.38 5.98 4.49
C MET A 94 15.12 4.81 5.15
N HIS A 95 14.62 4.34 6.28
CA HIS A 95 15.19 3.21 7.02
C HIS A 95 15.01 1.89 6.24
N GLY A 96 13.92 1.74 5.50
CA GLY A 96 13.67 0.54 4.72
C GLY A 96 14.46 0.44 3.42
N LEU A 97 15.04 1.53 2.92
CA LEU A 97 15.89 1.52 1.73
C LEU A 97 17.17 0.72 1.93
N ARG A 98 17.61 0.04 0.87
CA ARG A 98 18.93 -0.59 0.85
C ARG A 98 20.01 0.48 0.92
N HIS A 99 21.18 0.11 1.43
CA HIS A 99 22.34 0.99 1.38
C HIS A 99 22.72 1.28 -0.07
N GLY A 100 22.91 2.54 -0.41
CA GLY A 100 23.21 2.98 -1.77
C GLY A 100 22.98 4.48 -1.98
N PRO A 101 23.16 4.96 -3.22
CA PRO A 101 23.08 6.38 -3.57
C PRO A 101 21.76 7.03 -3.15
N SER A 102 20.63 6.39 -3.46
CA SER A 102 19.30 6.92 -3.11
C SER A 102 19.15 7.16 -1.61
N ARG A 103 19.57 6.21 -0.77
CA ARG A 103 19.49 6.35 0.69
C ARG A 103 20.42 7.46 1.19
N GLN A 104 21.63 7.56 0.65
CA GLN A 104 22.59 8.62 1.01
C GLN A 104 22.08 10.02 0.64
N ALA A 105 21.49 10.16 -0.56
CA ALA A 105 20.90 11.42 -1.01
C ALA A 105 19.78 11.90 -0.09
N LEU A 106 18.96 11.00 0.44
CA LEU A 106 17.89 11.36 1.37
C LEU A 106 18.39 11.85 2.72
N PHE A 107 19.49 11.28 3.25
CA PHE A 107 20.12 11.80 4.46
C PHE A 107 20.70 13.21 4.28
N ARG A 108 21.14 13.56 3.07
CA ARG A 108 21.62 14.91 2.74
C ARG A 108 20.47 15.91 2.56
N LYS A 109 19.40 15.51 1.87
CA LYS A 109 18.31 16.41 1.44
C LYS A 109 17.16 16.54 2.46
N VAL A 110 17.03 15.61 3.41
CA VAL A 110 16.06 15.62 4.52
C VAL A 110 14.63 16.01 4.05
N PRO A 111 13.97 15.17 3.24
CA PRO A 111 12.65 15.48 2.70
C PRO A 111 11.57 15.58 3.79
N LYS A 112 10.61 16.49 3.62
CA LYS A 112 9.51 16.71 4.58
C LYS A 112 8.32 15.76 4.40
N THR A 113 8.25 15.04 3.28
CA THR A 113 7.14 14.16 2.90
C THR A 113 7.66 12.91 2.21
N MET A 114 6.90 11.83 2.30
CA MET A 114 7.28 10.54 1.71
C MET A 114 7.35 10.61 0.19
N GLU A 115 6.47 11.38 -0.45
CA GLU A 115 6.43 11.58 -1.90
C GLU A 115 7.70 12.27 -2.40
N LYS A 116 8.08 13.40 -1.79
CA LYS A 116 9.37 14.05 -2.05
C LYS A 116 10.56 13.11 -1.81
N ALA A 117 10.51 12.26 -0.78
CA ALA A 117 11.56 11.27 -0.54
C ALA A 117 11.64 10.25 -1.68
N ILE A 118 10.50 9.79 -2.20
CA ILE A 118 10.43 8.89 -3.34
C ILE A 118 10.99 9.54 -4.60
N ASP A 119 10.61 10.79 -4.88
CA ASP A 119 11.06 11.51 -6.08
C ASP A 119 12.59 11.67 -6.08
N ILE A 120 13.16 12.09 -4.95
CA ILE A 120 14.61 12.18 -4.77
C ILE A 120 15.28 10.81 -4.97
N ALA A 121 14.76 9.76 -4.33
CA ALA A 121 15.34 8.43 -4.40
C ALA A 121 15.36 7.88 -5.84
N MET A 122 14.29 8.14 -6.59
CA MET A 122 14.12 7.68 -7.97
C MET A 122 15.00 8.43 -8.96
N VAL A 123 15.16 9.74 -8.79
CA VAL A 123 16.11 10.53 -9.58
C VAL A 123 17.53 10.05 -9.35
N GLU A 124 17.90 9.86 -8.08
CA GLU A 124 19.26 9.42 -7.71
C GLU A 124 19.59 8.03 -8.25
N GLU A 125 18.66 7.08 -8.19
CA GLU A 125 18.88 5.73 -8.72
C GLU A 125 19.08 5.75 -10.24
N LYS A 126 18.31 6.58 -10.95
CA LYS A 126 18.48 6.77 -12.40
C LYS A 126 19.85 7.35 -12.72
N SER A 127 20.26 8.41 -12.03
CA SER A 127 21.57 9.05 -12.21
C SER A 127 22.73 8.09 -11.95
N TYR A 128 22.62 7.27 -10.89
CA TYR A 128 23.62 6.24 -10.59
C TYR A 128 23.71 5.19 -11.70
N ASN A 129 22.58 4.63 -12.11
CA ASN A 129 22.54 3.61 -13.16
C ASN A 129 23.08 4.13 -14.49
N SER A 130 22.81 5.39 -14.85
CA SER A 130 23.37 6.01 -16.06
C SER A 130 24.88 6.20 -15.97
N ALA A 131 25.41 6.59 -14.81
CA ALA A 131 26.85 6.78 -14.62
C ALA A 131 27.63 5.46 -14.61
N SER A 132 27.03 4.39 -14.05
CA SER A 132 27.63 3.04 -14.07
C SER A 132 27.56 2.36 -15.43
N ALA A 133 26.68 2.79 -16.33
CA ALA A 133 26.59 2.25 -17.70
C ALA A 133 27.60 2.88 -18.66
N THR A 134 28.18 4.02 -18.29
CA THR A 134 29.19 4.75 -19.07
C THR A 134 30.64 4.48 -18.65
N ALA A 135 30.84 3.65 -17.62
CA ALA A 135 32.14 3.25 -17.06
C ALA A 135 32.45 1.80 -17.41
#